data_AF-M7ZJ06-F1
#
_entry.id   AF-M7ZJ06-F1
#
_cell.length_a   1.000
_cell.length_b   1.000
_cell.length_c   1.000
_cell.angle_alpha   90.00
_cell.angle_beta   90.00
_cell.angle_gamma   90.00
#
_symmetry.space_group_name_H-M   'P 1'
#
loop_
_entity.id
_entity.type
_entity.pdbx_description
1 polymer ?
#
loop_
_entity_poly.entity_id
_entity_poly.type
_entity_poly.pdbx_seq_one_letter_code
_entity_poly.pdbx_strand_id
1 'polypeptide(L)'
;MASVGVGVVADSAAPLLVAAVVAVFLVGTLVAELVGAFNLEDYVALFRGWDLQGLSRRTRGVHARFDALLESIIRAKEKEWRDGADGGKTKDLLDILMDAAADPAAEVKLTRDNIKAFVLDIFTAGSDTTATTVEWMLAELLTHPDCMQKLRAELDAVVGRSRLVLVSFPDTWELRLKVVTVE
;
A
#
# COMPACT_ATOMS: atom_id res chain seq x y z
N MET A 1 10.51 36.71 26.02
CA MET A 1 10.20 36.60 24.58
C MET A 1 11.35 35.90 23.89
N ALA A 2 11.19 34.61 23.58
CA ALA A 2 12.10 33.86 22.73
C ALA A 2 11.23 32.99 21.83
N SER A 3 11.16 33.34 20.54
CA SER A 3 10.48 32.54 19.53
C SER A 3 11.35 31.32 19.24
N VAL A 4 10.87 30.14 19.59
CA VAL A 4 11.45 28.88 19.10
C VAL A 4 10.86 28.66 17.71
N GLY A 5 11.67 28.92 16.70
CA GLY A 5 11.34 28.64 15.31
C GLY A 5 11.15 27.15 15.12
N VAL A 6 9.95 26.76 14.69
CA VAL A 6 9.67 25.41 14.17
C VAL A 6 10.39 25.31 12.83
N GLY A 7 11.63 24.83 12.88
CA GLY A 7 12.33 24.35 11.70
C GLY A 7 11.64 23.08 11.23
N VAL A 8 10.68 23.24 10.32
CA VAL A 8 10.19 22.15 9.49
C VAL A 8 11.41 21.66 8.70
N VAL A 9 11.98 20.55 9.15
CA VAL A 9 12.94 19.78 8.37
C VAL A 9 12.15 19.26 7.17
N ALA A 10 12.22 20.02 6.08
CA ALA A 10 11.78 19.59 4.77
C ALA A 10 12.71 18.47 4.32
N ASP A 11 12.35 17.24 4.67
CA ASP A 11 13.00 16.04 4.17
C ASP A 11 12.67 15.94 2.67
N SER A 12 13.68 16.10 1.81
CA SER A 12 13.52 16.29 0.36
C SER A 12 12.93 15.07 -0.36
N ALA A 13 12.82 13.93 0.32
CA ALA A 13 12.21 12.69 -0.16
C ALA A 13 10.70 12.55 0.17
N ALA A 14 10.20 13.28 1.18
CA ALA A 14 8.79 13.23 1.58
C ALA A 14 7.80 13.55 0.45
N PRO A 15 8.00 14.59 -0.40
CA PRO A 15 7.06 14.89 -1.47
C PRO A 15 7.06 13.81 -2.57
N LEU A 16 8.18 13.12 -2.80
CA LEU A 16 8.26 12.02 -3.76
C LEU A 16 7.53 10.77 -3.26
N LEU A 17 7.64 10.47 -1.97
CA LEU A 17 6.95 9.34 -1.35
C LEU A 17 5.44 9.59 -1.30
N VAL A 18 5.02 10.80 -0.92
CA VAL A 18 3.59 11.18 -0.96
C VAL A 18 3.07 11.17 -2.39
N ALA A 19 3.81 11.70 -3.37
CA ALA A 19 3.41 11.64 -4.77
C ALA A 19 3.34 10.21 -5.31
N ALA A 20 4.28 9.33 -4.91
CA ALA A 20 4.27 7.92 -5.28
C ALA A 20 3.07 7.18 -4.65
N VAL A 21 2.79 7.43 -3.38
CA VAL A 21 1.62 6.84 -2.67
C VAL A 21 0.31 7.34 -3.28
N VAL A 22 0.20 8.64 -3.57
CA VAL A 22 -0.97 9.22 -4.24
C VAL A 22 -1.11 8.68 -5.65
N ALA A 23 -0.01 8.53 -6.40
CA ALA A 23 -0.03 7.92 -7.72
C ALA A 23 -0.48 6.46 -7.65
N VAL A 24 0.06 5.66 -6.73
CA VAL A 24 -0.35 4.27 -6.52
C VAL A 24 -1.83 4.19 -6.13
N PHE A 25 -2.31 5.08 -5.27
CA PHE A 25 -3.72 5.15 -4.86
C PHE A 25 -4.66 5.52 -6.03
N LEU A 26 -4.31 6.53 -6.82
CA LEU A 26 -5.08 6.95 -7.99
C LEU A 26 -5.11 5.87 -9.07
N VAL A 27 -4.04 5.09 -9.21
CA VAL A 27 -4.00 4.03 -10.20
C VAL A 27 -4.72 2.78 -9.66
N GLY A 28 -4.68 2.51 -8.35
CA GLY A 28 -5.44 1.42 -7.69
C GLY A 28 -6.94 1.59 -7.82
N THR A 29 -7.47 2.76 -7.45
CA THR A 29 -8.90 3.11 -7.63
C THR A 29 -9.35 2.93 -9.08
N LEU A 30 -8.52 3.36 -10.03
CA LEU A 30 -8.84 3.25 -11.44
C LEU A 30 -8.75 1.80 -11.97
N VAL A 31 -7.90 0.94 -11.39
CA VAL A 31 -7.92 -0.51 -11.65
C VAL A 31 -9.21 -1.13 -11.15
N ALA A 32 -9.66 -0.82 -9.93
CA ALA A 32 -10.90 -1.37 -9.39
C ALA A 32 -12.14 -0.90 -10.14
N GLU A 33 -12.18 0.34 -10.59
CA GLU A 33 -13.24 0.81 -11.50
C GLU A 33 -13.26 0.02 -12.81
N LEU A 34 -12.10 -0.30 -13.39
CA LEU A 34 -12.02 -1.08 -14.63
C LEU A 34 -12.36 -2.55 -14.43
N VAL A 35 -11.99 -3.15 -13.29
CA VAL A 35 -12.31 -4.54 -12.94
C VAL A 35 -13.80 -4.68 -12.60
N GLY A 36 -14.38 -3.69 -11.93
CA GLY A 36 -15.81 -3.65 -11.58
C GLY A 36 -16.73 -3.16 -12.70
N ALA A 37 -16.18 -2.60 -13.78
CA ALA A 37 -16.97 -2.10 -14.90
C ALA A 37 -17.64 -3.25 -15.67
N PHE A 38 -18.89 -3.03 -16.04
CA PHE A 38 -19.65 -3.99 -16.84
C PHE A 38 -19.05 -4.10 -18.25
N ASN A 39 -18.36 -5.21 -18.53
CA ASN A 39 -17.77 -5.48 -19.84
C ASN A 39 -18.67 -6.39 -20.69
N LEU A 40 -19.30 -5.84 -21.74
CA LEU A 40 -20.18 -6.61 -22.64
C LEU A 40 -19.49 -7.79 -23.31
N GLU A 41 -18.17 -7.73 -23.49
CA GLU A 41 -17.36 -8.78 -24.12
C GLU A 41 -17.20 -10.03 -23.26
N ASP A 42 -17.27 -9.85 -21.94
CA ASP A 42 -17.15 -10.95 -20.98
C ASP A 42 -18.49 -11.70 -20.82
N TYR A 43 -19.62 -11.02 -21.07
CA TYR A 43 -20.97 -11.61 -20.98
C TYR A 43 -21.53 -12.10 -22.32
N VAL A 44 -21.17 -11.46 -23.44
CA VAL A 44 -21.73 -11.77 -24.75
C VAL A 44 -20.60 -12.10 -25.73
N ALA A 45 -20.43 -13.41 -25.99
CA ALA A 45 -19.38 -13.92 -26.88
C ALA A 45 -19.37 -13.32 -28.30
N LEU A 46 -20.52 -12.80 -28.76
CA LEU A 46 -20.65 -12.15 -30.07
C LEU A 46 -19.86 -10.83 -30.20
N PHE A 47 -19.65 -10.11 -29.08
CA PHE A 47 -18.93 -8.84 -29.06
C PHE A 47 -17.47 -8.96 -28.62
N ARG A 48 -16.99 -10.19 -28.40
CA ARG A 48 -15.64 -10.47 -27.91
C ARG A 48 -14.59 -9.89 -28.88
N GLY A 49 -13.78 -8.96 -28.38
CA GLY A 49 -12.68 -8.35 -29.14
C GLY A 49 -13.01 -7.09 -29.94
N TRP A 50 -14.23 -6.54 -29.83
CA TRP A 50 -14.61 -5.29 -30.51
C TRP A 50 -14.15 -4.02 -29.77
N ASP A 51 -13.72 -4.16 -28.52
CA ASP A 51 -13.44 -3.12 -27.52
C ASP A 51 -14.51 -2.03 -27.49
N LEU A 52 -15.79 -2.43 -27.50
CA LEU A 52 -16.93 -1.52 -27.68
C LEU A 52 -17.00 -0.42 -26.62
N GLN A 53 -16.56 -0.73 -25.39
CA GLN A 53 -16.53 0.20 -24.26
C GLN A 53 -15.15 0.85 -24.05
N GLY A 54 -14.15 0.51 -24.88
CA GLY A 54 -12.78 0.99 -24.74
C GLY A 54 -12.08 0.52 -23.46
N LEU A 55 -12.65 -0.45 -22.76
CA LEU A 55 -12.16 -0.96 -21.48
C LEU A 55 -10.78 -1.59 -21.66
N SER A 56 -10.55 -2.34 -22.74
CA SER A 56 -9.26 -2.96 -23.03
C SER A 56 -8.16 -1.95 -23.32
N ARG A 57 -8.49 -0.82 -23.96
CA ARG A 57 -7.56 0.31 -24.15
C ARG A 57 -7.24 1.00 -22.84
N ARG A 58 -8.24 1.22 -21.99
CA ARG A 58 -8.04 1.84 -20.66
C ARG A 58 -7.18 0.95 -19.78
N THR A 59 -7.51 -0.33 -19.63
CA THR A 59 -6.73 -1.30 -18.85
C THR A 59 -5.28 -1.37 -19.33
N ARG A 60 -5.02 -1.37 -20.64
CA ARG A 60 -3.65 -1.29 -21.18
C ARG A 60 -2.93 0.00 -20.80
N GLY A 61 -3.59 1.15 -20.85
CA GLY A 61 -2.99 2.43 -20.45
C GLY A 61 -2.62 2.47 -18.97
N VAL A 62 -3.45 1.86 -18.12
CA VAL A 62 -3.24 1.77 -16.67
C VAL A 62 -2.12 0.81 -16.33
N HIS A 63 -2.13 -0.36 -16.95
CA HIS A 63 -1.07 -1.34 -16.83
C HIS A 63 0.29 -0.74 -17.25
N ALA A 64 0.34 0.02 -18.35
CA ALA A 64 1.58 0.68 -18.78
C ALA A 64 2.10 1.72 -17.77
N ARG A 65 1.21 2.45 -17.09
CA ARG A 65 1.62 3.40 -16.04
C ARG A 65 2.18 2.68 -14.82
N PHE A 66 1.50 1.62 -14.37
CA PHE A 66 1.98 0.79 -13.26
C PHE A 66 3.31 0.12 -13.58
N ASP A 67 3.45 -0.41 -14.79
CA ASP A 67 4.66 -1.04 -15.26
C ASP A 67 5.84 -0.06 -15.21
N ALA A 68 5.66 1.17 -15.74
CA ALA A 68 6.68 2.20 -15.69
C ALA A 68 7.06 2.62 -14.26
N LEU A 69 6.08 2.73 -13.36
CA LEU A 69 6.31 3.07 -11.96
C LEU A 69 7.10 1.96 -11.25
N LEU A 70 6.65 0.71 -11.33
CA LEU A 70 7.33 -0.42 -10.69
C LEU A 70 8.73 -0.64 -11.27
N GLU A 71 8.88 -0.51 -12.59
CA GLU A 71 10.17 -0.57 -13.26
C GLU A 71 11.14 0.50 -12.73
N SER A 72 10.65 1.72 -12.48
CA SER A 72 11.47 2.80 -11.90
C SER A 72 11.92 2.49 -10.46
N ILE A 73 11.04 1.89 -9.65
CA ILE A 73 11.32 1.50 -8.25
C ILE A 73 12.34 0.36 -8.22
N ILE A 74 12.16 -0.68 -9.04
CA ILE A 74 13.08 -1.81 -9.13
C ILE A 74 14.48 -1.31 -9.53
N ARG A 75 14.59 -0.41 -10.50
CA ARG A 75 15.88 0.17 -10.91
C ARG A 75 16.53 0.98 -9.79
N ALA A 76 15.76 1.74 -9.04
CA ALA A 76 16.27 2.48 -7.89
C ALA A 76 16.86 1.53 -6.84
N LYS A 77 16.16 0.42 -6.56
CA LYS A 77 16.63 -0.63 -5.65
C LYS A 77 17.87 -1.37 -6.13
N GLU A 78 17.90 -1.78 -7.41
CA GLU A 78 19.07 -2.42 -8.01
C GLU A 78 20.31 -1.54 -7.91
N LYS A 79 20.14 -0.22 -8.00
CA LYS A 79 21.22 0.75 -7.80
C LYS A 79 21.67 0.81 -6.34
N GLU A 80 20.74 0.86 -5.39
CA GLU A 80 21.06 0.83 -3.95
C GLU A 80 21.83 -0.44 -3.54
N TRP A 81 21.45 -1.60 -4.10
CA TRP A 81 22.17 -2.86 -3.88
C TRP A 81 23.59 -2.84 -4.45
N ARG A 82 23.77 -2.29 -5.66
CA ARG A 82 25.10 -2.16 -6.30
C ARG A 82 26.03 -1.22 -5.56
N ASP A 83 25.49 -0.16 -4.99
CA ASP A 83 26.25 0.86 -4.27
C ASP A 83 26.63 0.41 -2.83
N GLY A 84 26.27 -0.82 -2.44
CA GLY A 84 26.67 -1.42 -1.16
C GLY A 84 26.02 -0.75 0.05
N ALA A 85 24.89 -0.06 -0.13
CA ALA A 85 24.18 0.68 0.91
C ALA A 85 23.37 -0.21 1.87
N ASP A 86 23.75 -1.49 2.02
CA ASP A 86 23.10 -2.48 2.89
C ASP A 86 23.58 -2.34 4.34
N GLY A 87 23.47 -1.13 4.88
CA GLY A 87 23.80 -0.79 6.26
C GLY A 87 22.71 -1.20 7.25
N GLY A 88 22.26 -2.46 7.22
CA GLY A 88 21.30 -2.99 8.20
C GLY A 88 19.86 -2.50 8.04
N LYS A 89 19.43 -2.14 6.83
CA LYS A 89 18.01 -1.84 6.56
C LYS A 89 17.18 -3.13 6.65
N THR A 90 16.00 -3.03 7.25
CA THR A 90 14.99 -4.09 7.21
C THR A 90 14.60 -4.34 5.76
N LYS A 91 14.72 -5.60 5.29
CA LYS A 91 14.29 -6.00 3.95
C LYS A 91 12.80 -5.75 3.79
N ASP A 92 12.42 -5.05 2.72
CA ASP A 92 11.01 -4.94 2.36
C ASP A 92 10.58 -6.07 1.42
N LEU A 93 9.28 -6.12 1.13
CA LEU A 93 8.69 -7.16 0.28
C LEU A 93 9.39 -7.24 -1.10
N LEU A 94 9.78 -6.11 -1.68
CA LEU A 94 10.41 -6.09 -2.99
C LEU A 94 11.84 -6.65 -2.92
N ASP A 95 12.58 -6.36 -1.84
CA ASP A 95 13.90 -6.98 -1.60
C ASP A 95 13.77 -8.51 -1.51
N ILE A 96 12.77 -9.00 -0.77
CA ILE A 96 12.52 -10.44 -0.60
C ILE A 96 12.19 -11.10 -1.95
N LEU A 97 11.36 -10.46 -2.77
CA LEU A 97 11.00 -10.99 -4.09
C LEU A 97 12.18 -10.99 -5.07
N MET A 98 13.03 -9.97 -5.01
CA MET A 98 14.25 -9.90 -5.80
C MET A 98 15.27 -10.94 -5.37
N ASP A 99 15.45 -11.16 -4.07
CA ASP A 99 16.29 -12.23 -3.52
C ASP A 99 15.79 -13.61 -3.99
N ALA A 100 14.48 -13.85 -3.89
CA ALA A 100 13.86 -15.09 -4.34
C ALA A 100 14.00 -15.32 -5.85
N ALA A 101 13.99 -14.25 -6.65
CA ALA A 101 14.21 -14.34 -8.10
C ALA A 101 15.69 -14.56 -8.47
N ALA A 102 16.62 -14.14 -7.61
CA ALA A 102 18.05 -14.32 -7.81
C ALA A 102 18.56 -15.71 -7.38
N ASP A 103 17.79 -16.44 -6.56
CA ASP A 103 18.17 -17.78 -6.07
C ASP A 103 18.16 -18.83 -7.21
N PRO A 104 19.33 -19.38 -7.59
CA PRO A 104 19.40 -20.40 -8.63
C PRO A 104 18.78 -21.75 -8.21
N ALA A 105 18.54 -21.98 -6.92
CA ALA A 105 17.94 -23.19 -6.37
C ALA A 105 16.41 -23.10 -6.18
N ALA A 106 15.79 -21.96 -6.49
CA ALA A 106 14.35 -21.79 -6.36
C ALA A 106 13.57 -22.75 -7.28
N GLU A 107 12.58 -23.45 -6.73
CA GLU A 107 11.70 -24.35 -7.48
C GLU A 107 10.90 -23.62 -8.58
N VAL A 108 10.54 -22.36 -8.30
CA VAL A 108 9.84 -21.47 -9.23
C VAL A 108 10.75 -20.28 -9.55
N LYS A 109 11.15 -20.18 -10.81
CA LYS A 109 11.92 -19.01 -11.29
C LYS A 109 10.99 -17.83 -11.47
N LEU A 110 11.04 -16.89 -10.54
CA LEU A 110 10.32 -15.63 -10.63
C LEU A 110 10.95 -14.76 -11.72
N THR A 111 10.15 -14.38 -12.72
CA THR A 111 10.54 -13.37 -13.71
C THR A 111 10.26 -11.97 -13.17
N ARG A 112 10.91 -10.96 -13.75
CA ARG A 112 10.64 -9.54 -13.43
C ARG A 112 9.16 -9.18 -13.60
N ASP A 113 8.50 -9.74 -14.60
CA ASP A 113 7.06 -9.52 -14.83
C ASP A 113 6.20 -10.18 -13.75
N ASN A 114 6.59 -11.35 -13.24
CA ASN A 114 5.89 -11.98 -12.11
C ASN A 114 6.02 -11.13 -10.84
N ILE A 115 7.19 -10.56 -10.57
CA ILE A 115 7.40 -9.66 -9.42
C ILE A 115 6.49 -8.43 -9.56
N LYS A 116 6.50 -7.76 -10.73
CA LYS A 116 5.65 -6.58 -10.97
C LYS A 116 4.16 -6.92 -10.82
N ALA A 117 3.73 -8.05 -11.37
CA ALA A 117 2.34 -8.50 -11.26
C ALA A 117 1.93 -8.79 -9.82
N PHE A 118 2.79 -9.46 -9.05
CA PHE A 118 2.52 -9.78 -7.64
C PHE A 118 2.44 -8.53 -6.76
N VAL A 119 3.35 -7.57 -6.98
CA VAL A 119 3.31 -6.28 -6.27
C VAL A 119 2.02 -5.54 -6.60
N LEU A 120 1.63 -5.47 -7.88
CA LEU A 120 0.37 -4.87 -8.31
C LEU A 120 -0.85 -5.51 -7.62
N ASP A 121 -0.87 -6.84 -7.53
CA ASP A 121 -1.97 -7.60 -6.91
C ASP A 121 -2.12 -7.26 -5.43
N ILE A 122 -1.02 -7.28 -4.65
CA ILE A 122 -1.07 -6.93 -3.22
C ILE A 122 -1.49 -5.48 -3.01
N PHE A 123 -0.97 -4.54 -3.80
CA PHE A 123 -1.32 -3.13 -3.64
C PHE A 123 -2.78 -2.86 -3.96
N THR A 124 -3.31 -3.45 -5.04
CA THR A 124 -4.70 -3.27 -5.44
C THR A 124 -5.65 -3.94 -4.45
N ALA A 125 -5.38 -5.19 -4.06
CA ALA A 125 -6.19 -5.92 -3.09
C ALA A 125 -6.18 -5.27 -1.69
N GLY A 126 -5.02 -4.77 -1.25
CA GLY A 126 -4.87 -4.17 0.09
C GLY A 126 -5.46 -2.77 0.19
N SER A 127 -5.37 -1.95 -0.86
CA SER A 127 -5.76 -0.53 -0.77
C SER A 127 -7.27 -0.36 -0.66
N ASP A 128 -8.04 -0.93 -1.60
CA ASP A 128 -9.48 -0.65 -1.67
C ASP A 128 -10.26 -1.33 -0.52
N THR A 129 -9.85 -2.54 -0.14
CA THR A 129 -10.50 -3.29 0.94
C THR A 129 -10.29 -2.61 2.30
N THR A 130 -9.06 -2.15 2.58
CA THR A 130 -8.75 -1.47 3.85
C THR A 130 -9.37 -0.08 3.90
N ALA A 131 -9.33 0.68 2.81
CA ALA A 131 -9.99 1.99 2.72
C ALA A 131 -11.50 1.87 2.97
N THR A 132 -12.17 0.95 2.27
CA THR A 132 -13.60 0.67 2.45
C THR A 132 -13.89 0.26 3.89
N THR A 133 -13.07 -0.62 4.48
CA THR A 133 -13.26 -1.08 5.87
C THR A 133 -13.18 0.08 6.87
N VAL A 134 -12.20 0.98 6.70
CA VAL A 134 -12.04 2.15 7.57
C VAL A 134 -13.19 3.13 7.38
N GLU A 135 -13.63 3.36 6.14
CA GLU A 135 -14.79 4.21 5.85
C GLU A 135 -16.05 3.69 6.55
N TRP A 136 -16.35 2.39 6.43
CA TRP A 136 -17.48 1.77 7.12
C TRP A 136 -17.33 1.80 8.63
N MET A 137 -16.13 1.54 9.15
CA MET A 137 -15.85 1.64 10.59
C MET A 137 -16.15 3.04 11.12
N LEU A 138 -15.69 4.08 10.43
CA LEU A 138 -15.93 5.47 10.83
C LEU A 138 -17.41 5.84 10.70
N ALA A 139 -18.09 5.42 9.63
CA ALA A 139 -19.52 5.63 9.43
C ALA A 139 -20.35 5.00 10.57
N GLU A 140 -20.01 3.77 10.96
CA GLU A 140 -20.69 3.05 12.03
C GLU A 140 -20.44 3.70 13.40
N LEU A 141 -19.20 4.11 13.67
CA LEU A 141 -18.83 4.80 14.91
C LEU A 141 -19.49 6.18 15.04
N LEU A 142 -19.67 6.91 13.95
CA LEU A 142 -20.37 8.20 13.95
C LEU A 142 -21.88 8.03 14.19
N THR A 143 -22.45 6.90 13.76
CA THR A 143 -23.87 6.57 13.96
C THR A 143 -24.15 6.07 15.39
N HIS A 144 -23.15 5.46 16.05
CA HIS A 144 -23.24 4.92 17.41
C HIS A 144 -22.33 5.69 18.40
N PRO A 145 -22.78 6.84 18.93
CA PRO A 145 -21.96 7.72 19.75
C PRO A 145 -21.51 7.10 21.08
N ASP A 146 -22.25 6.13 21.62
CA ASP A 146 -21.88 5.39 22.83
C ASP A 146 -20.66 4.48 22.59
N CYS A 147 -20.59 3.83 21.43
CA CYS A 147 -19.42 3.05 21.01
C CYS A 147 -18.19 3.95 20.80
N MET A 148 -18.36 5.11 20.13
CA MET A 148 -17.28 6.07 19.92
C MET A 148 -16.72 6.63 21.25
N GLN A 149 -17.59 6.89 22.24
CA GLN A 149 -17.15 7.33 23.57
C GLN A 149 -16.31 6.27 24.29
N LYS A 150 -16.75 5.01 24.25
CA LYS A 150 -15.99 3.89 24.82
C LYS A 150 -14.62 3.73 24.15
N LEU A 151 -14.57 3.75 22.82
CA LEU A 151 -13.32 3.66 22.06
C LEU A 151 -12.33 4.77 22.44
N ARG A 152 -12.79 6.02 22.55
CA ARG A 152 -11.94 7.13 22.98
C ARG A 152 -11.45 6.97 24.41
N ALA A 153 -12.31 6.51 25.33
CA ALA A 153 -11.92 6.26 26.71
C ALA A 153 -10.87 5.15 26.82
N GLU A 154 -11.01 4.07 26.04
CA GLU A 154 -10.01 2.99 25.97
C GLU A 154 -8.67 3.49 25.40
N LEU A 155 -8.71 4.28 24.33
CA LEU A 155 -7.50 4.86 23.73
C LEU A 155 -6.79 5.82 24.69
N ASP A 156 -7.55 6.69 25.37
CA ASP A 156 -7.03 7.61 26.38
C ASP A 156 -6.43 6.85 27.58
N ALA A 157 -7.05 5.74 28.01
CA ALA A 157 -6.58 4.93 29.13
C ALA A 157 -5.29 4.15 28.82
N VAL A 158 -5.15 3.64 27.59
CA VAL A 158 -4.02 2.79 27.19
C VAL A 158 -2.86 3.62 26.63
N VAL A 159 -3.15 4.50 25.67
CA VAL A 159 -2.13 5.25 24.94
C VAL A 159 -1.87 6.60 25.58
N GLY A 160 -2.90 7.25 26.10
CA GLY A 160 -2.86 8.65 26.53
C GLY A 160 -2.87 9.63 25.35
N ARG A 161 -2.78 10.93 25.65
CA ARG A 161 -2.91 12.01 24.65
C ARG A 161 -1.59 12.63 24.19
N SER A 162 -0.47 12.21 24.76
CA SER A 162 0.84 12.83 24.55
C SER A 162 1.70 12.17 23.47
N ARG A 163 1.24 11.08 22.85
CA ARG A 163 2.02 10.30 21.88
C ARG A 163 1.17 9.69 20.78
N LEU A 164 1.81 9.42 19.64
CA LEU A 164 1.20 8.69 18.53
C LEU A 164 1.06 7.20 18.88
N VAL A 165 0.00 6.58 18.35
CA VAL A 165 -0.24 5.14 18.50
C VAL A 165 0.72 4.40 17.59
N LEU A 166 1.58 3.57 18.17
CA LEU A 166 2.34 2.55 17.45
C LEU A 166 1.63 1.21 17.64
N VAL A 167 1.24 0.58 16.53
CA VAL A 167 0.63 -0.74 16.57
C VAL A 167 1.73 -1.75 16.89
N SER A 168 1.69 -2.30 18.10
CA SER A 168 2.53 -3.42 18.50
C SER A 168 1.65 -4.65 18.65
N PHE A 169 1.95 -5.70 17.90
CA PHE A 169 1.32 -7.00 18.09
C PHE A 169 2.15 -7.77 19.11
N PRO A 170 1.63 -8.07 20.32
CA PRO A 170 2.28 -9.03 21.21
C PRO A 170 2.22 -10.42 20.59
N ASP A 171 3.17 -11.31 20.94
CA ASP A 171 3.23 -12.72 20.51
C ASP A 171 2.04 -13.58 20.98
N THR A 172 0.99 -12.95 21.52
CA THR A 172 -0.20 -13.58 22.11
C THR A 172 -1.45 -13.04 21.45
N TRP A 173 -2.38 -13.94 21.14
CA TRP A 173 -3.66 -13.70 20.43
C TRP A 173 -4.68 -12.86 21.21
N GLU A 174 -4.32 -12.32 22.39
CA GLU A 174 -5.15 -11.38 23.11
C GLU A 174 -5.02 -9.99 22.47
N LEU A 175 -6.06 -9.56 21.76
CA LEU A 175 -6.24 -8.21 21.23
C LEU A 175 -6.45 -7.16 22.36
N ARG A 176 -5.52 -7.11 23.31
CA ARG A 176 -5.39 -6.00 24.26
C ARG A 176 -4.28 -5.12 23.76
N LEU A 177 -4.60 -3.89 23.36
CA LEU A 177 -3.61 -2.84 23.10
C LEU A 177 -2.69 -2.74 24.33
N LYS A 178 -1.50 -3.30 24.24
CA LYS A 178 -0.44 -3.09 25.22
C LYS A 178 0.59 -2.20 24.57
N VAL A 179 0.75 -1.01 25.13
CA VAL A 179 1.83 -0.10 24.76
C VAL A 179 3.15 -0.76 25.14
N VAL A 180 3.98 -1.09 24.16
CA VAL A 180 5.37 -1.47 24.41
C VAL A 180 6.15 -0.18 24.67
N THR A 181 6.73 -0.08 25.86
CA THR A 181 7.69 0.96 26.23
C THR A 181 9.01 0.66 25.51
N VAL A 182 9.46 1.60 24.68
CA VAL A 182 10.87 1.67 24.27
C VAL A 182 11.55 2.46 25.39
N GLU A 183 12.40 1.79 26.17
CA GLU A 183 13.38 2.46 27.05
C GLU A 183 14.50 3.10 26.23
#